data_AF-A0A804ITR1-F1
#
_entry.id   AF-A0A804ITR1-F1
#
_cell.length_a   1.000
_cell.length_b   1.000
_cell.length_c   1.000
_cell.angle_alpha   90.00
_cell.angle_beta   90.00
_cell.angle_gamma   90.00
#
_symmetry.space_group_name_H-M   'P 1'
#
loop_
_entity.id
_entity.type
_entity.pdbx_description
1 polymer ?
#
loop_
_entity_poly.entity_id
_entity_poly.type
_entity_poly.pdbx_seq_one_letter_code
_entity_poly.pdbx_strand_id
1 'polypeptide(L)'
;MAGLSRSSSSSMRNLFPPQELLDDLCSRFVLNVPKEDLESFERILFLLEQAHWFYEDNSVEQNPSLKSLSFREFTSLIFKSCAALRPYIAHIDDIYKDFTSYKFRVPVTGAIILDESYERCLLVKGWKAGASWSFPRGKKSKDEEDHTCAVREVLEETGFDVSKLLKIDEYIEVVIGQQRVRLYIIAGVKEDTVFAPLTKKEISEISWHRLDELQPAGDDITSRGVNGLKLYMVAPFLTSLKAWIASHPPSIPLKLDSSSKALAGTSVWKAKNNADGGMPSDNAPLRLGSEPQKSDNGPGKSFRNFKFDTASILQAMEAAFAAN
;
A
#
# COMPACT_ATOMS: atom_id res chain seq x y z
N MET A 1 54.04 -3.76 21.14
CA MET A 1 53.47 -5.07 20.77
C MET A 1 52.21 -5.25 21.61
N ALA A 2 51.07 -4.69 21.18
CA ALA A 2 50.07 -5.34 20.31
C ALA A 2 49.42 -6.55 21.01
N GLY A 3 48.12 -6.65 21.24
CA GLY A 3 46.98 -5.78 20.99
C GLY A 3 45.78 -6.44 21.69
N LEU A 4 44.92 -5.65 22.32
CA LEU A 4 43.64 -6.12 22.85
C LEU A 4 42.77 -6.49 21.65
N SER A 5 42.45 -7.78 21.52
CA SER A 5 41.52 -8.31 20.54
C SER A 5 40.17 -7.66 20.75
N ARG A 6 39.87 -6.65 19.92
CA ARG A 6 38.53 -6.12 19.71
C ARG A 6 37.61 -7.30 19.42
N SER A 7 36.56 -7.42 20.21
CA SER A 7 35.42 -8.28 19.94
C SER A 7 35.02 -8.13 18.48
N SER A 8 35.08 -9.24 17.76
CA SER A 8 34.51 -9.38 16.43
C SER A 8 33.08 -8.84 16.43
N SER A 9 32.81 -7.90 15.51
CA SER A 9 31.48 -7.47 15.15
C SER A 9 30.56 -8.68 15.01
N SER A 10 29.51 -8.74 15.82
CA SER A 10 28.48 -9.76 15.70
C SER A 10 27.96 -9.76 14.27
N SER A 11 28.19 -10.85 13.54
CA SER A 11 27.52 -11.12 12.27
C SER A 11 26.01 -10.96 12.51
N MET A 12 25.35 -10.07 11.78
CA MET A 12 23.88 -10.03 11.73
C MET A 12 23.44 -11.43 11.31
N ARG A 13 22.95 -12.23 12.26
CA ARG A 13 22.48 -13.58 11.95
C ARG A 13 21.20 -13.39 11.15
N ASN A 14 21.11 -13.94 9.95
CA ASN A 14 19.88 -13.97 9.16
C ASN A 14 19.02 -15.15 9.64
N LEU A 15 18.44 -15.04 10.83
CA LEU A 15 17.63 -16.11 11.41
C LEU A 15 16.25 -16.11 10.77
N PHE A 16 15.75 -17.28 10.38
CA PHE A 16 14.35 -17.42 10.01
C PHE A 16 13.44 -17.18 11.23
N PRO A 17 12.22 -16.67 11.03
CA PRO A 17 11.27 -16.50 12.13
C PRO A 17 11.03 -17.83 12.85
N PRO A 18 11.01 -17.84 14.20
CA PRO A 18 10.71 -19.04 14.96
C PRO A 18 9.26 -19.49 14.71
N GLN A 19 8.99 -20.77 14.94
CA GLN A 19 7.67 -21.37 14.74
C GLN A 19 6.57 -20.64 15.54
N GLU A 20 6.84 -20.27 16.79
CA GLU A 20 5.92 -19.52 17.65
C GLU A 20 5.47 -18.18 17.02
N LEU A 21 6.39 -17.48 16.36
CA LEU A 21 6.06 -16.23 15.67
C LEU A 21 5.20 -16.49 14.42
N LEU A 22 5.50 -17.55 13.67
CA LEU A 22 4.69 -17.93 12.51
C LEU A 22 3.27 -18.34 12.93
N ASP A 23 3.13 -19.04 14.06
CA ASP A 23 1.83 -19.44 14.62
C ASP A 23 1.04 -18.23 15.13
N ASP A 24 1.67 -17.27 15.81
CA ASP A 24 1.05 -16.00 16.21
C ASP A 24 0.54 -15.22 14.99
N LEU A 25 1.38 -15.04 13.97
CA LEU A 25 1.00 -14.33 12.74
C LEU A 25 -0.14 -15.05 12.01
N CYS A 26 -0.08 -16.38 11.91
CA CYS A 26 -1.14 -17.16 11.26
C CYS A 26 -2.47 -17.07 12.04
N SER A 27 -2.42 -17.17 13.37
CA SER A 27 -3.59 -17.02 14.24
C SER A 27 -4.20 -15.61 14.15
N ARG A 28 -3.36 -14.57 14.20
CA ARG A 28 -3.78 -13.18 14.21
C ARG A 28 -4.43 -12.74 12.90
N PHE A 29 -3.87 -13.16 11.77
CA PHE A 29 -4.26 -12.62 10.45
C PHE A 29 -5.06 -13.60 9.58
N VAL A 30 -4.97 -14.91 9.81
CA VAL A 30 -5.54 -15.91 8.88
C VAL A 30 -6.57 -16.80 9.56
N LEU A 31 -6.23 -17.50 10.64
CA LEU A 31 -7.07 -18.59 11.14
C LEU A 31 -8.40 -18.14 11.77
N ASN A 32 -8.44 -16.92 12.32
CA ASN A 32 -9.58 -16.41 13.09
C ASN A 32 -10.43 -15.38 12.34
N VAL A 33 -10.26 -15.26 11.02
CA VAL A 33 -11.04 -14.35 10.17
C VAL A 33 -12.41 -14.93 9.82
N PRO A 34 -13.37 -14.11 9.37
CA PRO A 34 -14.65 -14.60 8.86
C PRO A 34 -14.47 -15.68 7.78
N LYS A 35 -15.34 -16.69 7.78
CA LYS A 35 -15.24 -17.83 6.84
C LYS A 35 -15.18 -17.41 5.38
N GLU A 36 -15.85 -16.32 5.05
CA GLU A 36 -15.82 -15.74 3.71
C GLU A 36 -14.41 -15.38 3.24
N ASP A 37 -13.54 -14.85 4.13
CA ASP A 37 -12.14 -14.52 3.82
C ASP A 37 -11.25 -15.75 3.62
N LEU A 38 -11.78 -16.92 3.93
CA LEU A 38 -11.14 -18.22 3.77
C LEU A 38 -11.68 -19.00 2.57
N GLU A 39 -12.58 -18.42 1.76
CA GLU A 39 -13.21 -19.12 0.62
C GLU A 39 -12.31 -19.20 -0.61
N SER A 40 -11.27 -18.37 -0.72
CA SER A 40 -10.36 -18.37 -1.85
C SER A 40 -8.93 -18.07 -1.46
N PHE A 41 -7.96 -18.61 -2.20
CA PHE A 41 -6.55 -18.35 -1.94
C PHE A 41 -6.19 -16.88 -2.18
N GLU A 42 -6.88 -16.18 -3.07
CA GLU A 42 -6.65 -14.75 -3.27
C GLU A 42 -6.95 -13.96 -2.01
N ARG A 43 -8.07 -14.25 -1.31
CA ARG A 43 -8.42 -13.61 -0.04
C ARG A 43 -7.41 -13.97 1.06
N ILE A 44 -7.03 -15.24 1.16
CA ILE A 44 -6.00 -15.71 2.10
C ILE A 44 -4.66 -15.00 1.84
N LEU A 45 -4.26 -14.82 0.59
CA LEU A 45 -3.00 -14.15 0.26
C LEU A 45 -3.03 -12.64 0.56
N PHE A 46 -4.17 -11.96 0.51
CA PHE A 46 -4.29 -10.59 1.03
C PHE A 46 -4.09 -10.53 2.56
N LEU A 47 -4.62 -11.51 3.30
CA LEU A 47 -4.38 -11.62 4.75
C LEU A 47 -2.90 -11.90 5.05
N LEU A 48 -2.27 -12.78 4.27
CA LEU A 48 -0.84 -13.08 4.41
C LEU A 48 0.03 -11.88 4.05
N GLU A 49 -0.40 -11.02 3.13
CA GLU A 49 0.31 -9.79 2.81
C GLU A 49 0.28 -8.82 4.00
N GLN A 50 -0.86 -8.67 4.67
CA GLN A 50 -0.93 -7.90 5.92
C GLN A 50 -0.06 -8.49 7.03
N ALA A 51 -0.06 -9.82 7.17
CA ALA A 51 0.81 -10.51 8.11
C ALA A 51 2.30 -10.32 7.79
N HIS A 52 2.66 -10.30 6.50
CA HIS A 52 4.02 -10.06 6.03
C HIS A 52 4.47 -8.63 6.34
N TRP A 53 3.63 -7.62 6.09
CA TRP A 53 3.91 -6.25 6.49
C TRP A 53 4.07 -6.11 8.00
N PHE A 54 3.18 -6.74 8.78
CA PHE A 54 3.31 -6.76 10.23
C PHE A 54 4.65 -7.36 10.68
N TYR A 55 5.09 -8.45 10.04
CA TYR A 55 6.39 -9.06 10.29
C TYR A 55 7.56 -8.11 9.98
N GLU A 56 7.60 -7.49 8.79
CA GLU A 56 8.69 -6.59 8.39
C GLU A 56 8.72 -5.29 9.22
N ASP A 57 7.57 -4.74 9.57
CA ASP A 57 7.47 -3.42 10.23
C ASP A 57 7.48 -3.48 11.76
N ASN A 58 7.20 -4.63 12.35
CA ASN A 58 7.17 -4.77 13.81
C ASN A 58 8.17 -5.83 14.27
N SER A 59 8.13 -7.03 13.71
CA SER A 59 8.96 -8.13 14.21
C SER A 59 10.44 -7.95 13.85
N VAL A 60 10.74 -7.68 12.57
CA VAL A 60 12.12 -7.46 12.09
C VAL A 60 12.69 -6.15 12.66
N GLU A 61 11.86 -5.12 12.82
CA GLU A 61 12.28 -3.85 13.41
C GLU A 61 12.64 -3.99 14.90
N GLN A 62 11.87 -4.77 15.67
CA GLN A 62 12.16 -5.05 17.08
C GLN A 62 13.32 -6.04 17.26
N ASN A 63 13.51 -6.97 16.32
CA ASN A 63 14.60 -7.94 16.35
C ASN A 63 15.33 -7.98 14.99
N PRO A 64 16.37 -7.14 14.81
CA PRO A 64 17.15 -7.08 13.56
C PRO A 64 17.95 -8.34 13.21
N SER A 65 17.95 -9.37 14.07
CA SER A 65 18.49 -10.69 13.73
C SER A 65 17.50 -11.58 12.96
N LEU A 66 16.26 -11.15 12.82
CA LEU A 66 15.31 -11.82 11.93
C LEU A 66 15.63 -11.45 10.48
N LYS A 67 15.59 -12.46 9.61
CA LYS A 67 15.77 -12.29 8.17
C LYS A 67 14.58 -11.51 7.60
N SER A 68 14.84 -10.42 6.88
CA SER A 68 13.82 -9.80 6.01
C SER A 68 13.48 -10.74 4.86
N LEU A 69 12.19 -10.97 4.62
CA LEU A 69 11.68 -11.95 3.69
C LEU A 69 10.94 -11.25 2.55
N SER A 70 11.06 -11.79 1.34
CA SER A 70 10.09 -11.46 0.30
C SER A 70 8.71 -12.02 0.65
N PHE A 71 7.64 -11.41 0.14
CA PHE A 71 6.28 -11.91 0.34
C PHE A 71 6.12 -13.39 -0.07
N ARG A 72 6.78 -13.82 -1.15
CA ARG A 72 6.78 -15.23 -1.60
C ARG A 72 7.49 -16.16 -0.63
N GLU A 73 8.65 -15.77 -0.08
CA GLU A 73 9.35 -16.55 0.95
C GLU A 73 8.50 -16.65 2.22
N PHE A 74 7.95 -15.54 2.68
CA PHE A 74 7.07 -15.49 3.86
C PHE A 74 5.83 -16.38 3.68
N THR A 75 5.14 -16.26 2.55
CA THR A 75 3.99 -17.12 2.20
C THR A 75 4.37 -18.60 2.23
N SER A 76 5.52 -18.95 1.65
CA SER A 76 6.02 -20.33 1.66
C SER A 76 6.31 -20.85 3.07
N LEU A 77 6.80 -20.00 3.98
CA LEU A 77 7.02 -20.37 5.38
C LEU A 77 5.69 -20.60 6.10
N ILE A 78 4.72 -19.67 5.97
CA ILE A 78 3.41 -19.82 6.61
C ILE A 78 2.68 -21.07 6.09
N PHE A 79 2.71 -21.36 4.78
CA PHE A 79 2.12 -22.58 4.25
C PHE A 79 2.79 -23.84 4.82
N LYS A 80 4.10 -23.84 5.03
CA LYS A 80 4.79 -24.99 5.66
C LYS A 80 4.44 -25.14 7.14
N SER A 81 4.32 -24.04 7.87
CA SER A 81 4.10 -24.02 9.31
C SER A 81 2.63 -24.29 9.69
N CYS A 82 1.68 -23.73 8.95
CA CYS A 82 0.25 -23.86 9.23
C CYS A 82 -0.32 -25.18 8.68
N ALA A 83 -0.82 -26.04 9.58
CA ALA A 83 -1.40 -27.34 9.21
C ALA A 83 -2.54 -27.23 8.19
N ALA A 84 -3.36 -26.17 8.27
CA ALA A 84 -4.47 -25.94 7.37
C ALA A 84 -4.04 -25.55 5.94
N LEU A 85 -2.86 -24.92 5.79
CA LEU A 85 -2.33 -24.45 4.50
C LEU A 85 -1.30 -25.42 3.90
N ARG A 86 -0.67 -26.26 4.73
CA ARG A 86 0.38 -27.21 4.35
C ARG A 86 0.02 -28.12 3.16
N PRO A 87 -1.22 -28.65 3.01
CA PRO A 87 -1.58 -29.47 1.86
C PRO A 87 -1.41 -28.77 0.50
N TYR A 88 -1.43 -27.44 0.47
CA TYR A 88 -1.41 -26.66 -0.77
C TYR A 88 -0.01 -26.18 -1.18
N ILE A 89 1.02 -26.51 -0.41
CA ILE A 89 2.40 -26.08 -0.70
C ILE A 89 2.89 -26.54 -2.07
N ALA A 90 2.44 -27.71 -2.54
CA ALA A 90 2.78 -28.24 -3.87
C ALA A 90 2.23 -27.38 -5.01
N HIS A 91 1.20 -26.55 -4.74
CA HIS A 91 0.53 -25.70 -5.71
C HIS A 91 0.82 -24.21 -5.48
N ILE A 92 1.79 -23.88 -4.62
CA ILE A 92 2.05 -22.49 -4.22
C ILE A 92 2.39 -21.57 -5.40
N ASP A 93 3.02 -22.11 -6.45
CA ASP A 93 3.38 -21.33 -7.64
C ASP A 93 2.15 -20.92 -8.45
N ASP A 94 1.21 -21.84 -8.65
CA ASP A 94 -0.05 -21.56 -9.32
C ASP A 94 -0.91 -20.60 -8.49
N ILE A 95 -1.01 -20.85 -7.17
CA ILE A 95 -1.71 -19.96 -6.23
C ILE A 95 -1.15 -18.53 -6.29
N TYR A 96 0.17 -18.39 -6.26
CA TYR A 96 0.83 -17.09 -6.29
C TYR A 96 0.63 -16.37 -7.64
N LYS A 97 0.67 -17.13 -8.75
CA LYS A 97 0.39 -16.62 -10.10
C LYS A 97 -1.05 -16.12 -10.23
N ASP A 98 -2.02 -16.88 -9.73
CA ASP A 98 -3.43 -16.54 -9.76
C ASP A 98 -3.70 -15.31 -8.88
N PHE A 99 -3.14 -15.28 -7.67
CA PHE A 99 -3.20 -14.10 -6.80
C PHE A 99 -2.60 -12.86 -7.45
N THR A 100 -1.42 -12.96 -8.07
CA THR A 100 -0.78 -11.82 -8.75
C THR A 100 -1.66 -11.31 -9.89
N SER A 101 -2.26 -12.21 -10.66
CA SER A 101 -3.17 -11.88 -11.75
C SER A 101 -4.46 -11.24 -11.26
N TYR A 102 -5.02 -11.74 -10.16
CA TYR A 102 -6.18 -11.17 -9.49
C TYR A 102 -5.86 -9.77 -8.96
N LYS A 103 -4.77 -9.64 -8.19
CA LYS A 103 -4.32 -8.39 -7.57
C LYS A 103 -4.07 -7.30 -8.61
N PHE A 104 -3.55 -7.66 -9.78
CA PHE A 104 -3.34 -6.70 -10.87
C PHE A 104 -4.64 -6.08 -11.41
N ARG A 105 -5.75 -6.81 -11.38
CA ARG A 105 -7.06 -6.35 -11.88
C ARG A 105 -7.84 -5.52 -10.87
N VAL A 106 -7.46 -5.55 -9.59
CA VAL A 106 -8.16 -4.79 -8.55
C VAL A 106 -8.18 -3.31 -8.93
N PRO A 107 -9.36 -2.66 -8.97
CA PRO A 107 -9.46 -1.24 -9.24
C PRO A 107 -8.62 -0.42 -8.28
N VAL A 108 -8.01 0.63 -8.81
CA VAL A 108 -7.20 1.57 -8.03
C VAL A 108 -7.92 2.90 -7.99
N THR A 109 -8.00 3.48 -6.80
CA THR A 109 -8.58 4.81 -6.61
C THR A 109 -7.65 5.69 -5.78
N GLY A 110 -7.69 6.99 -6.02
CA GLY A 110 -6.85 7.96 -5.31
C GLY A 110 -7.23 9.38 -5.67
N ALA A 111 -6.29 10.30 -5.55
CA ALA A 111 -6.55 11.72 -5.81
C ALA A 111 -5.43 12.42 -6.59
N ILE A 112 -5.83 13.39 -7.42
CA ILE A 112 -4.98 14.45 -7.93
C ILE A 112 -5.23 15.68 -7.05
N ILE A 113 -4.28 15.98 -6.18
CA ILE A 113 -4.39 17.09 -5.24
C ILE A 113 -3.71 18.31 -5.85
N LEU A 114 -4.45 19.39 -6.07
CA LEU A 114 -3.99 20.66 -6.62
C LEU A 114 -3.86 21.71 -5.51
N ASP A 115 -2.84 22.55 -5.62
CA ASP A 115 -2.67 23.71 -4.74
C ASP A 115 -3.72 24.80 -5.02
N GLU A 116 -3.66 25.95 -4.33
CA GLU A 116 -4.64 27.04 -4.54
C GLU A 116 -4.53 27.71 -5.93
N SER A 117 -3.38 27.57 -6.60
CA SER A 117 -3.12 28.16 -7.92
C SER A 117 -3.51 27.25 -9.10
N TYR A 118 -3.68 25.95 -8.84
CA TYR A 118 -3.83 24.88 -9.83
C TYR A 118 -2.59 24.72 -10.73
N GLU A 119 -1.45 25.33 -10.39
CA GLU A 119 -0.19 25.14 -11.13
C GLU A 119 0.59 23.91 -10.66
N ARG A 120 0.36 23.46 -9.42
CA ARG A 120 1.09 22.36 -8.80
C ARG A 120 0.16 21.24 -8.38
N CYS A 121 0.64 20.00 -8.49
CA CYS A 121 -0.01 18.84 -7.91
C CYS A 121 0.89 18.11 -6.91
N LEU A 122 0.28 17.48 -5.91
CA LEU A 122 0.98 16.68 -4.92
C LEU A 122 1.31 15.29 -5.50
N LEU A 123 2.57 14.88 -5.41
CA LEU A 123 3.00 13.53 -5.74
C LEU A 123 3.70 12.88 -4.54
N VAL A 124 3.62 11.55 -4.49
CA VAL A 124 4.28 10.69 -3.49
C VAL A 124 5.32 9.81 -4.17
N LYS A 125 6.34 9.40 -3.41
CA LYS A 125 7.42 8.52 -3.88
C LYS A 125 7.82 7.50 -2.82
N GLY A 126 7.90 6.23 -3.21
CA GLY A 126 8.33 5.14 -2.33
C GLY A 126 9.84 5.05 -2.11
N TRP A 127 10.26 4.13 -1.23
CA TRP A 127 11.64 4.04 -0.69
C TRP A 127 12.71 3.48 -1.63
N LYS A 128 12.32 2.76 -2.70
CA LYS A 128 13.29 2.12 -3.59
C LYS A 128 14.18 3.17 -4.26
N ALA A 129 15.48 2.89 -4.38
CA ALA A 129 16.38 3.73 -5.16
C ALA A 129 15.85 3.82 -6.61
N GLY A 130 15.67 5.05 -7.11
CA GLY A 130 15.05 5.28 -8.42
C GLY A 130 13.54 4.99 -8.49
N ALA A 131 12.84 4.99 -7.35
CA ALA A 131 11.38 4.96 -7.30
C ALA A 131 10.79 6.12 -8.11
N SER A 132 9.71 5.81 -8.81
CA SER A 132 8.93 6.80 -9.56
C SER A 132 8.07 7.62 -8.61
N TRP A 133 7.78 8.85 -9.02
CA TRP A 133 6.73 9.68 -8.44
C TRP A 133 5.37 9.32 -9.04
N SER A 134 4.33 9.40 -8.24
CA SER A 134 2.96 9.17 -8.70
C SER A 134 1.92 9.86 -7.82
N PHE A 135 0.68 9.95 -8.30
CA PHE A 135 -0.45 10.41 -7.49
C PHE A 135 -0.74 9.44 -6.34
N PRO A 136 -1.14 9.95 -5.15
CA PRO A 136 -1.50 9.10 -4.03
C PRO A 136 -2.74 8.27 -4.36
N ARG A 137 -2.63 6.95 -4.23
CA ARG A 137 -3.67 5.98 -4.63
C ARG A 137 -3.36 4.58 -4.13
N GLY A 138 -4.40 3.78 -4.00
CA GLY A 138 -4.24 2.34 -3.79
C GLY A 138 -5.45 1.54 -4.18
N LYS A 139 -5.46 0.29 -3.75
CA LYS A 139 -6.38 -0.73 -4.25
C LYS A 139 -7.67 -0.70 -3.46
N LYS A 140 -8.77 -0.79 -4.19
CA LYS A 140 -10.10 -0.87 -3.59
C LYS A 140 -10.28 -2.16 -2.81
N SER A 141 -10.80 -2.04 -1.59
CA SER A 141 -11.22 -3.18 -0.78
C SER A 141 -12.54 -3.76 -1.29
N LYS A 142 -12.88 -4.96 -0.81
CA LYS A 142 -14.17 -5.59 -1.12
C LYS A 142 -15.30 -4.69 -0.61
N ASP A 143 -16.32 -4.51 -1.45
CA ASP A 143 -17.52 -3.70 -1.16
C ASP A 143 -17.24 -2.23 -0.78
N GLU A 144 -16.02 -1.74 -1.05
CA GLU A 144 -15.65 -0.35 -0.81
C GLU A 144 -16.07 0.52 -2.01
N GLU A 145 -16.66 1.68 -1.71
CA GLU A 145 -17.00 2.67 -2.72
C GLU A 145 -15.75 3.42 -3.19
N ASP A 146 -15.74 3.85 -4.46
CA ASP A 146 -14.54 4.42 -5.08
C ASP A 146 -14.04 5.69 -4.36
N HIS A 147 -14.96 6.53 -3.89
CA HIS A 147 -14.61 7.77 -3.18
C HIS A 147 -14.11 7.47 -1.76
N THR A 148 -14.68 6.47 -1.09
CA THR A 148 -14.24 6.03 0.24
C THR A 148 -12.82 5.46 0.18
N CYS A 149 -12.54 4.62 -0.82
CA CYS A 149 -11.18 4.12 -1.05
C CYS A 149 -10.21 5.26 -1.34
N ALA A 150 -10.58 6.24 -2.18
CA ALA A 150 -9.70 7.37 -2.46
C ALA A 150 -9.39 8.20 -1.20
N VAL A 151 -10.37 8.45 -0.33
CA VAL A 151 -10.15 9.15 0.95
C VAL A 151 -9.19 8.36 1.84
N ARG A 152 -9.41 7.05 2.00
CA ARG A 152 -8.58 6.18 2.83
C ARG A 152 -7.13 6.15 2.34
N GLU A 153 -6.92 5.88 1.05
CA GLU A 153 -5.58 5.76 0.46
C GLU A 153 -4.80 7.08 0.53
N VAL A 154 -5.47 8.20 0.27
CA VAL A 154 -4.83 9.53 0.39
C VAL A 154 -4.46 9.82 1.85
N LEU A 155 -5.34 9.50 2.80
CA LEU A 155 -5.06 9.66 4.22
C LEU A 155 -3.89 8.78 4.67
N GLU A 156 -3.83 7.53 4.23
CA GLU A 156 -2.75 6.58 4.53
C GLU A 156 -1.40 7.07 3.98
N GLU A 157 -1.34 7.46 2.70
CA GLU A 157 -0.08 7.83 2.04
C GLU A 157 0.39 9.26 2.32
N THR A 158 -0.52 10.17 2.71
CA THR A 158 -0.19 11.61 2.86
C THR A 158 -0.53 12.22 4.20
N GLY A 159 -1.35 11.54 5.03
CA GLY A 159 -1.86 12.08 6.30
C GLY A 159 -2.93 13.16 6.13
N PHE A 160 -3.36 13.44 4.89
CA PHE A 160 -4.33 14.50 4.60
C PHE A 160 -5.72 13.92 4.33
N ASP A 161 -6.70 14.31 5.15
CA ASP A 161 -8.10 13.91 4.96
C ASP A 161 -8.79 14.80 3.90
N VAL A 162 -9.07 14.21 2.75
CA VAL A 162 -9.73 14.87 1.61
C VAL A 162 -11.26 14.76 1.62
N SER A 163 -11.87 14.11 2.62
CA SER A 163 -13.31 13.82 2.67
C SER A 163 -14.20 15.05 2.47
N LYS A 164 -13.79 16.20 3.02
CA LYS A 164 -14.53 17.48 2.93
C LYS A 164 -14.32 18.22 1.61
N LEU A 165 -13.27 17.89 0.87
CA LEU A 165 -12.92 18.53 -0.41
C LEU A 165 -13.35 17.69 -1.61
N LEU A 166 -13.50 16.38 -1.41
CA LEU A 166 -13.87 15.45 -2.47
C LEU A 166 -15.28 15.73 -2.98
N LYS A 167 -15.38 15.85 -4.30
CA LYS A 167 -16.65 15.87 -5.03
C LYS A 167 -16.76 14.59 -5.85
N ILE A 168 -17.84 13.85 -5.68
CA ILE A 168 -18.02 12.49 -6.25
C ILE A 168 -17.98 12.52 -7.79
N ASP A 169 -18.43 13.61 -8.41
CA ASP A 169 -18.49 13.75 -9.86
C ASP A 169 -17.18 14.29 -10.48
N GLU A 170 -16.24 14.75 -9.66
CA GLU A 170 -14.99 15.37 -10.11
C GLU A 170 -13.85 14.35 -10.09
N TYR A 171 -13.75 13.54 -11.15
CA TYR A 171 -12.69 12.54 -11.28
C TYR A 171 -12.24 12.37 -12.72
N ILE A 172 -11.07 11.75 -12.87
CA ILE A 172 -10.55 11.27 -14.15
C ILE A 172 -10.38 9.75 -14.01
N GLU A 173 -10.93 9.00 -14.96
CA GLU A 173 -10.82 7.55 -15.00
C GLU A 173 -10.07 7.11 -16.27
N VAL A 174 -9.12 6.20 -16.09
CA VAL A 174 -8.32 5.60 -17.16
C VAL A 174 -8.32 4.09 -16.96
N VAL A 175 -8.46 3.34 -18.05
CA VAL A 175 -8.32 1.88 -18.05
C VAL A 175 -7.00 1.52 -18.73
N ILE A 176 -6.13 0.81 -18.00
CA ILE A 176 -4.81 0.40 -18.48
C ILE A 176 -4.72 -1.12 -18.44
N GLY A 177 -4.69 -1.74 -19.63
CA GLY A 177 -4.79 -3.18 -19.75
C GLY A 177 -6.12 -3.68 -19.15
N GLN A 178 -6.05 -4.37 -18.01
CA GLN A 178 -7.22 -4.87 -17.27
C GLN A 178 -7.48 -4.12 -15.96
N GLN A 179 -6.72 -3.06 -15.67
CA GLN A 179 -6.84 -2.31 -14.42
C GLN A 179 -7.55 -0.98 -14.67
N ARG A 180 -8.63 -0.75 -13.93
CA ARG A 180 -9.32 0.56 -13.87
C ARG A 180 -8.66 1.43 -12.81
N VAL A 181 -8.29 2.65 -13.17
CA VAL A 181 -7.70 3.64 -12.26
C VAL A 181 -8.54 4.91 -12.28
N ARG A 182 -9.08 5.31 -11.12
CA ARG A 182 -9.89 6.53 -10.96
C ARG A 182 -9.22 7.47 -9.97
N LEU A 183 -8.94 8.70 -10.38
CA LEU A 183 -8.37 9.72 -9.49
C LEU A 183 -9.35 10.89 -9.36
N TYR A 184 -9.75 11.19 -8.13
CA TYR A 184 -10.59 12.35 -7.82
C TYR A 184 -9.77 13.64 -7.84
N ILE A 185 -10.35 14.73 -8.32
CA ILE A 185 -9.66 16.03 -8.35
C ILE A 185 -9.97 16.76 -7.05
N ILE A 186 -8.93 17.00 -6.25
CA ILE A 186 -9.01 17.70 -4.98
C ILE A 186 -8.32 19.04 -5.16
N ALA A 187 -9.11 20.10 -5.30
CA ALA A 187 -8.59 21.41 -5.70
C ALA A 187 -8.59 22.41 -4.53
N GLY A 188 -7.62 23.33 -4.53
CA GLY A 188 -7.60 24.43 -3.57
C GLY A 188 -6.96 24.07 -2.24
N VAL A 189 -6.01 23.14 -2.22
CA VAL A 189 -5.29 22.77 -1.00
C VAL A 189 -4.24 23.83 -0.69
N LYS A 190 -4.27 24.33 0.55
CA LYS A 190 -3.35 25.38 1.00
C LYS A 190 -1.92 24.87 1.08
N GLU A 191 -0.96 25.73 0.76
CA GLU A 191 0.46 25.38 0.77
C GLU A 191 1.00 25.11 2.19
N ASP A 192 0.37 25.64 3.23
CA ASP A 192 0.71 25.39 4.65
C ASP A 192 0.12 24.08 5.19
N THR A 193 -0.59 23.30 4.36
CA THR A 193 -1.09 21.97 4.73
C THR A 193 0.07 21.05 5.11
N VAL A 194 -0.02 20.43 6.27
CA VAL A 194 0.99 19.48 6.76
C VAL A 194 0.68 18.10 6.20
N PHE A 195 1.68 17.49 5.56
CA PHE A 195 1.62 16.13 5.05
C PHE A 195 2.60 15.24 5.82
N ALA A 196 2.16 14.03 6.15
CA ALA A 196 3.00 12.96 6.69
C ALA A 196 2.28 11.62 6.49
N PRO A 197 2.91 10.60 5.88
CA PRO A 197 2.29 9.29 5.72
C PRO A 197 1.98 8.66 7.08
N LEU A 198 0.87 7.94 7.14
CA LEU A 198 0.48 7.15 8.31
C LEU A 198 1.05 5.73 8.24
N THR A 199 1.36 5.24 7.03
CA THR A 199 1.96 3.93 6.81
C THR A 199 3.49 3.97 6.97
N LYS A 200 4.05 2.91 7.57
CA LYS A 200 5.50 2.77 7.74
C LYS A 200 6.13 2.29 6.44
N LYS A 201 7.30 2.84 6.09
CA LYS A 201 8.18 2.37 4.99
C LYS A 201 7.53 2.25 3.60
N GLU A 202 6.37 2.87 3.38
CA GLU A 202 5.69 2.89 2.08
C GLU A 202 6.07 4.14 1.29
N ILE A 203 5.86 5.32 1.86
CA ILE A 203 6.21 6.62 1.27
C ILE A 203 7.48 7.17 1.90
N SER A 204 8.42 7.59 1.06
CA SER A 204 9.71 8.17 1.44
C SER A 204 9.74 9.70 1.28
N GLU A 205 8.92 10.24 0.38
CA GLU A 205 8.91 11.65 0.05
C GLU A 205 7.53 12.06 -0.50
N ILE A 206 7.08 13.24 -0.09
CA ILE A 206 5.87 13.92 -0.58
C ILE A 206 6.30 15.31 -1.03
N SER A 207 5.88 15.71 -2.23
CA SER A 207 6.32 16.98 -2.81
C SER A 207 5.28 17.57 -3.76
N TRP A 208 5.22 18.89 -3.80
CA TRP A 208 4.51 19.62 -4.82
C TRP A 208 5.31 19.62 -6.12
N HIS A 209 4.68 19.33 -7.25
CA HIS A 209 5.30 19.36 -8.57
C HIS A 209 4.50 20.24 -9.52
N ARG A 210 5.18 21.11 -10.28
CA ARG A 210 4.51 21.93 -11.29
C ARG A 210 4.01 21.07 -12.45
N LEU A 211 2.79 21.33 -12.91
CA LEU A 211 2.15 20.56 -13.99
C LEU A 211 2.85 20.73 -15.35
N ASP A 212 3.58 21.83 -15.56
CA ASP A 212 4.40 22.08 -16.75
C ASP A 212 5.69 21.24 -16.78
N GLU A 213 6.27 20.94 -15.62
CA GLU A 213 7.43 20.05 -15.48
C GLU A 213 7.08 18.57 -15.65
N LEU A 214 5.82 18.20 -15.37
CA LEU A 214 5.33 16.82 -15.51
C LEU A 214 5.06 16.41 -16.96
N GLN A 215 5.04 17.37 -17.89
CA GLN A 215 4.78 17.13 -19.32
C GLN A 215 5.72 16.05 -19.87
N PRO A 216 5.21 14.86 -20.22
CA PRO A 216 5.96 13.84 -20.92
C PRO A 216 5.81 14.02 -22.44
N ALA A 217 6.63 13.30 -23.20
CA ALA A 217 6.52 13.27 -24.66
C ALA A 217 5.34 12.41 -25.19
N GLY A 218 4.47 11.85 -24.32
CA GLY A 218 3.34 10.97 -24.70
C GLY A 218 2.54 10.41 -23.51
N ASP A 219 1.61 9.49 -23.79
CA ASP A 219 0.66 8.88 -22.82
C ASP A 219 1.20 7.62 -22.09
N ASP A 220 2.52 7.45 -22.03
CA ASP A 220 3.13 6.27 -21.46
C ASP A 220 2.91 6.15 -19.95
N ILE A 221 2.57 4.94 -19.49
CA ILE A 221 2.39 4.57 -18.07
C ILE A 221 3.60 4.98 -17.23
N THR A 222 4.80 4.76 -17.77
CA THR A 222 6.06 5.20 -17.15
C THR A 222 6.68 6.23 -18.07
N SER A 223 6.93 7.42 -17.55
CA SER A 223 7.49 8.52 -18.32
C SER A 223 8.59 9.23 -17.55
N ARG A 224 9.28 10.15 -18.21
CA ARG A 224 10.14 11.13 -17.54
C ARG A 224 9.57 12.52 -17.74
N GLY A 225 9.44 13.26 -16.65
CA GLY A 225 9.16 14.70 -16.71
C GLY A 225 10.32 15.45 -17.37
N VAL A 226 10.07 16.71 -17.73
CA VAL A 226 11.05 17.60 -18.37
C VAL A 226 12.30 17.78 -17.50
N ASN A 227 12.12 17.74 -16.18
CA ASN A 227 13.17 17.79 -15.16
C ASN A 227 13.89 16.44 -14.91
N GLY A 228 13.59 15.39 -15.69
CA GLY A 228 14.19 14.06 -15.58
C GLY A 228 13.57 13.16 -14.50
N LEU A 229 12.54 13.63 -13.78
CA LEU A 229 11.83 12.83 -12.78
C LEU A 229 11.18 11.61 -13.43
N LYS A 230 11.39 10.43 -12.83
CA LYS A 230 10.69 9.22 -13.25
C LYS A 230 9.26 9.28 -12.71
N LEU A 231 8.28 9.25 -13.60
CA LEU A 231 6.87 9.29 -13.27
C LEU A 231 6.23 7.93 -13.56
N TYR A 232 5.25 7.55 -12.75
CA TYR A 232 4.45 6.34 -12.96
C TYR A 232 2.97 6.69 -12.80
N MET A 233 2.16 6.34 -13.80
CA MET A 233 0.71 6.60 -13.81
C MET A 233 0.35 8.09 -13.67
N VAL A 234 1.18 8.99 -14.19
CA VAL A 234 0.92 10.44 -14.20
C VAL A 234 0.47 10.91 -15.58
N ALA A 235 1.25 10.59 -16.61
CA ALA A 235 1.01 11.03 -18.00
C ALA A 235 -0.44 10.83 -18.49
N PRO A 236 -1.08 9.66 -18.29
CA PRO A 236 -2.42 9.41 -18.83
C PRO A 236 -3.51 10.34 -18.28
N PHE A 237 -3.25 11.04 -17.17
CA PHE A 237 -4.21 11.94 -16.53
C PHE A 237 -4.01 13.41 -16.91
N LEU A 238 -2.84 13.79 -17.45
CA LEU A 238 -2.48 15.20 -17.60
C LEU A 238 -3.35 15.95 -18.62
N THR A 239 -3.73 15.31 -19.72
CA THR A 239 -4.58 15.93 -20.75
C THR A 239 -5.96 16.27 -20.19
N SER A 240 -6.63 15.31 -19.57
CA SER A 240 -7.94 15.50 -18.95
C SER A 240 -7.87 16.46 -17.76
N LEU A 241 -6.78 16.41 -16.98
CA LEU A 241 -6.57 17.34 -15.86
C LEU A 241 -6.47 18.79 -16.34
N LYS A 242 -5.72 19.06 -17.41
CA LYS A 242 -5.64 20.41 -17.99
C LYS A 242 -6.98 20.90 -18.50
N ALA A 243 -7.75 20.02 -19.15
CA ALA A 243 -9.10 20.36 -19.62
C ALA A 243 -10.01 20.72 -18.43
N TRP A 244 -9.92 19.96 -17.34
CA TRP A 244 -10.65 20.25 -16.11
C TRP A 244 -10.26 21.60 -15.51
N ILE A 245 -8.96 21.89 -15.40
CA ILE A 245 -8.45 23.18 -14.89
C ILE A 245 -8.93 24.35 -15.76
N ALA A 246 -8.94 24.19 -17.09
CA ALA A 246 -9.41 25.23 -18.01
C ALA A 246 -10.91 25.55 -17.81
N SER A 247 -11.72 24.55 -17.42
CA SER A 247 -13.14 24.75 -17.09
C SER A 247 -13.41 25.22 -15.65
N HIS A 248 -12.42 25.11 -14.77
CA HIS A 248 -12.51 25.46 -13.35
C HIS A 248 -11.38 26.43 -12.98
N PRO A 249 -11.49 27.72 -13.32
CA PRO A 249 -10.43 28.68 -13.01
C PRO A 249 -10.25 28.84 -11.48
N PRO A 250 -9.01 28.99 -11.00
CA PRO A 250 -8.73 29.16 -9.57
C PRO A 250 -9.35 30.46 -9.06
N SER A 251 -9.79 30.45 -7.79
CA SER A 251 -10.36 31.64 -7.14
C SER A 251 -9.30 32.71 -6.83
N ILE A 252 -8.04 32.33 -6.79
CA ILE A 252 -6.90 33.24 -6.59
C ILE A 252 -6.33 33.61 -7.96
N PRO A 253 -6.15 34.91 -8.27
CA PRO A 253 -5.47 35.32 -9.50
C PRO A 253 -4.05 34.74 -9.55
N LEU A 254 -3.64 34.25 -10.72
CA LEU A 254 -2.27 33.80 -10.98
C LEU A 254 -1.30 34.89 -10.51
N LYS A 255 -0.54 34.63 -9.44
CA LYS A 255 0.56 35.51 -9.03
C LYS A 255 1.67 35.35 -10.06
N LEU A 256 1.74 36.31 -10.98
CA LEU A 256 2.88 36.49 -11.89
C LEU A 256 4.09 37.05 -11.12
N ASP A 257 4.49 36.42 -10.03
CA ASP A 257 5.68 36.85 -9.29
C ASP A 257 6.92 36.31 -10.01
N SER A 258 7.75 37.26 -10.43
CA SER A 258 8.94 37.10 -11.28
C SER A 258 10.14 36.46 -10.55
N SER A 259 9.87 35.56 -9.60
CA SER A 259 10.84 34.73 -8.86
C SER A 259 10.80 33.25 -9.28
N SER A 260 10.11 32.94 -10.38
CA SER A 260 9.86 31.62 -10.99
C SER A 260 11.09 30.85 -11.50
N LYS A 261 12.28 31.12 -10.96
CA LYS A 261 13.51 30.36 -11.24
C LYS A 261 14.08 29.58 -10.05
N ALA A 262 13.40 29.52 -8.90
CA ALA A 262 13.89 28.76 -7.77
C ALA A 262 12.74 28.11 -6.99
N LEU A 263 12.30 26.93 -7.42
CA LEU A 263 12.35 25.70 -6.63
C LEU A 263 11.73 24.59 -7.48
N ALA A 264 12.58 23.73 -8.03
CA ALA A 264 12.15 22.40 -8.44
C ALA A 264 11.53 21.72 -7.22
N GLY A 265 10.27 21.30 -7.34
CA GLY A 265 9.41 20.66 -6.33
C GLY A 265 9.68 20.97 -4.85
N THR A 266 8.79 21.73 -4.21
CA THR A 266 8.84 21.96 -2.76
C THR A 266 8.46 20.68 -2.04
N SER A 267 9.46 19.94 -1.55
CA SER A 267 9.23 18.78 -0.67
C SER A 267 8.57 19.26 0.62
N VAL A 268 7.40 18.72 0.90
CA VAL A 268 6.61 19.02 2.09
C VAL A 268 6.82 18.00 3.19
N TRP A 269 7.27 16.79 2.81
CA TRP A 269 7.66 15.76 3.74
C TRP A 269 8.72 14.85 3.13
N LYS A 270 9.71 14.46 3.94
CA LYS A 270 10.74 13.50 3.55
C LYS A 270 11.15 12.67 4.76
N ALA A 271 11.21 11.35 4.57
CA ALA A 271 11.63 10.46 5.62
C ALA A 271 13.07 10.76 6.05
N LYS A 272 13.31 10.81 7.37
CA LYS A 272 14.66 10.82 7.92
C LYS A 272 15.19 9.40 7.86
N ASN A 273 16.31 9.18 7.18
CA ASN A 273 17.03 7.92 7.30
C ASN A 273 17.55 7.84 8.75
N ASN A 274 16.91 7.03 9.60
CA ASN A 274 17.36 6.80 10.97
C ASN A 274 18.70 6.05 10.95
N ALA A 275 19.78 6.82 10.95
CA ALA A 275 21.04 6.45 11.57
C ALA A 275 21.10 6.87 13.06
N ASP A 276 20.03 7.45 13.61
CA ASP A 276 19.97 7.79 15.04
C ASP A 276 18.56 7.58 15.61
N GLY A 277 18.52 6.92 16.76
CA GLY A 277 17.32 6.43 17.42
C GLY A 277 16.61 7.46 18.30
N GLY A 278 15.31 7.21 18.52
CA GLY A 278 14.50 7.92 19.52
C GLY A 278 13.00 7.73 19.27
N MET A 279 12.40 6.78 20.00
CA MET A 279 10.93 6.59 20.12
C MET A 279 10.31 7.71 20.99
N PRO A 280 8.99 7.97 20.84
CA PRO A 280 8.05 7.36 21.80
C PRO A 280 6.73 6.87 21.18
N SER A 281 6.02 6.10 22.02
CA SER A 281 4.95 5.14 21.78
C SER A 281 3.51 5.68 21.91
N ASP A 282 2.59 4.80 21.49
CA ASP A 282 1.22 4.54 21.98
C ASP A 282 0.02 5.08 21.19
N ASN A 283 -0.80 4.14 20.67
CA ASN A 283 -2.23 4.04 20.98
C ASN A 283 -2.85 2.70 20.52
N ALA A 284 -3.74 2.18 21.37
CA ALA A 284 -4.43 0.89 21.25
C ALA A 284 -5.62 0.90 20.26
N PRO A 285 -6.02 -0.25 19.68
CA PRO A 285 -7.11 -0.32 18.71
C PRO A 285 -8.50 -0.53 19.36
N LEU A 286 -9.49 0.19 18.84
CA LEU A 286 -10.92 0.02 19.13
C LEU A 286 -11.54 -1.00 18.17
N ARG A 287 -12.33 -1.92 18.74
CA ARG A 287 -13.14 -2.93 18.02
C ARG A 287 -14.45 -2.31 17.53
N LEU A 288 -14.98 -2.78 16.40
CA LEU A 288 -16.37 -2.55 16.01
C LEU A 288 -17.06 -3.84 15.55
N GLY A 289 -18.31 -3.98 15.97
CA GLY A 289 -19.16 -5.16 15.85
C GLY A 289 -19.93 -5.30 14.54
N SER A 290 -20.77 -6.33 14.55
CA SER A 290 -21.31 -7.10 13.43
C SER A 290 -22.75 -6.78 13.01
N GLU A 291 -23.09 -7.25 11.79
CA GLU A 291 -24.41 -7.64 11.21
C GLU A 291 -25.14 -6.63 10.26
N PRO A 292 -26.04 -7.11 9.34
CA PRO A 292 -26.09 -8.37 8.57
C PRO A 292 -26.39 -8.21 7.05
N GLN A 293 -26.31 -9.35 6.36
CA GLN A 293 -26.33 -9.69 4.92
C GLN A 293 -27.50 -9.17 4.03
N LYS A 294 -27.23 -9.08 2.71
CA LYS A 294 -28.13 -9.60 1.64
C LYS A 294 -27.46 -9.87 0.27
N SER A 295 -27.53 -11.14 -0.12
CA SER A 295 -27.54 -11.82 -1.44
C SER A 295 -26.85 -11.21 -2.67
N ASP A 296 -25.83 -11.95 -3.14
CA ASP A 296 -25.06 -11.78 -4.38
C ASP A 296 -25.46 -12.85 -5.44
N ASN A 297 -25.35 -12.49 -6.72
CA ASN A 297 -25.43 -13.37 -7.88
C ASN A 297 -24.42 -12.89 -8.94
N GLY A 298 -23.16 -13.34 -8.83
CA GLY A 298 -22.08 -13.09 -9.80
C GLY A 298 -21.16 -14.31 -10.04
N PRO A 299 -20.48 -14.43 -11.21
CA PRO A 299 -19.92 -15.70 -11.69
C PRO A 299 -18.43 -15.94 -11.36
N GLY A 300 -18.11 -17.16 -10.94
CA GLY A 300 -16.75 -17.68 -10.74
C GLY A 300 -16.81 -19.22 -10.63
N LYS A 301 -16.32 -19.93 -11.65
CA LYS A 301 -16.56 -21.37 -11.87
C LYS A 301 -15.37 -22.29 -11.55
N SER A 302 -14.35 -21.83 -10.82
CA SER A 302 -13.26 -22.71 -10.37
C SER A 302 -13.21 -22.75 -8.84
N PHE A 303 -13.38 -23.93 -8.26
CA PHE A 303 -13.25 -24.26 -6.82
C PHE A 303 -14.31 -23.76 -5.80
N ARG A 304 -15.59 -23.65 -6.19
CA ARG A 304 -16.73 -23.37 -5.25
C ARG A 304 -16.89 -24.34 -4.08
N ASN A 305 -16.14 -25.45 -4.07
CA ASN A 305 -16.22 -26.48 -3.04
C ASN A 305 -15.03 -26.45 -2.07
N PHE A 306 -14.14 -25.46 -2.17
CA PHE A 306 -13.11 -25.26 -1.17
C PHE A 306 -13.75 -24.73 0.12
N LYS A 307 -13.66 -25.51 1.19
CA LYS A 307 -14.01 -25.09 2.55
C LYS A 307 -12.94 -25.66 3.47
N PHE A 308 -12.44 -24.85 4.38
CA PHE A 308 -11.62 -25.38 5.47
C PHE A 308 -12.46 -26.37 6.28
N ASP A 309 -11.94 -27.59 6.42
CA ASP A 309 -12.48 -28.56 7.37
C ASP A 309 -12.06 -28.14 8.78
N THR A 310 -12.82 -27.19 9.33
CA THR A 310 -12.57 -26.63 10.65
C THR A 310 -12.59 -27.71 11.74
N ALA A 311 -13.38 -28.77 11.56
CA ALA A 311 -13.44 -29.87 12.52
C ALA A 311 -12.14 -30.68 12.51
N SER A 312 -11.63 -31.04 11.33
CA SER A 312 -10.36 -31.76 11.21
C SER A 312 -9.16 -30.92 11.68
N ILE A 313 -9.18 -29.60 11.48
CA ILE A 313 -8.14 -28.69 11.97
C ILE A 313 -8.15 -28.59 13.49
N LEU A 314 -9.33 -28.37 14.10
CA LEU A 314 -9.47 -28.31 15.55
C LEU A 314 -9.11 -29.64 16.21
N GLN A 315 -9.51 -30.76 15.60
CA GLN A 315 -9.17 -32.09 16.10
C GLN A 315 -7.65 -32.37 16.03
N ALA A 316 -6.97 -31.91 14.97
CA ALA A 316 -5.52 -32.01 14.87
C ALA A 316 -4.81 -31.12 15.91
N MET A 317 -5.36 -29.95 16.23
CA MET A 317 -4.84 -29.07 17.28
C MET A 317 -5.05 -29.68 18.67
N GLU A 318 -6.24 -30.18 18.98
CA GLU A 318 -6.54 -30.86 20.26
C GLU A 318 -5.66 -32.09 20.47
N ALA A 319 -5.44 -32.89 19.42
CA ALA A 319 -4.53 -34.03 19.49
C ALA A 319 -3.07 -33.62 19.76
N ALA A 320 -2.63 -32.47 19.24
CA ALA A 320 -1.29 -31.94 19.50
C ALA A 320 -1.13 -31.41 20.94
N PHE A 321 -2.19 -30.84 21.53
CA PHE A 321 -2.17 -30.36 22.92
C PHE A 321 -2.43 -31.45 23.96
N ALA A 322 -3.07 -32.56 23.59
CA ALA A 322 -3.26 -33.72 24.46
C ALA A 322 -2.05 -34.67 24.54
N ALA A 323 -1.01 -34.41 23.73
CA ALA A 323 0.22 -35.20 23.69
C ALA A 323 1.35 -34.68 24.61
N ASN A 324 1.06 -33.68 25.46
CA ASN A 324 1.94 -33.19 26.54
C ASN A 324 1.36 -33.51 27.91
#